data_AF-A0A2E3BS22-F1
#
_entry.id   AF-A0A2E3BS22-F1
#
_cell.length_a   1.000
_cell.length_b   1.000
_cell.length_c   1.000
_cell.angle_alpha   90.00
_cell.angle_beta   90.00
_cell.angle_gamma   90.00
#
_symmetry.space_group_name_H-M   'P 1'
#
loop_
_entity.id
_entity.type
_entity.pdbx_description
1 polymer ?
#
loop_
_entity_poly.entity_id
_entity_poly.type
_entity_poly.pdbx_seq_one_letter_code
_entity_poly.pdbx_strand_id
1 'polypeptide(L)'
;MVDCIEVTNGANSEKENSFTLEIANHLNIPATGGSDSHSIQGIGRSFTIFENDIPDRETLIEEIKAKRFYPAEGLNIGKVQKFQNTDF
;
A
#
# COMPACT_ATOMS: atom_id res chain seq x y z
N MET A 1 -9.86 6.69 15.93
CA MET A 1 -9.36 5.42 15.38
C MET A 1 -9.10 5.61 13.90
N VAL A 2 -8.16 4.88 13.31
CA VAL A 2 -7.82 4.95 11.87
C VAL A 2 -8.19 3.62 11.20
N ASP A 3 -8.58 3.66 9.92
CA ASP A 3 -9.04 2.48 9.18
C ASP A 3 -7.89 1.67 8.55
N CYS A 4 -6.77 2.33 8.22
CA CYS A 4 -5.60 1.72 7.59
C CYS A 4 -4.33 2.55 7.83
N ILE A 5 -3.15 1.97 7.58
CA ILE A 5 -1.83 2.61 7.67
C ILE A 5 -1.12 2.47 6.31
N GLU A 6 -0.53 3.55 5.80
CA GLU A 6 0.35 3.48 4.63
C GLU A 6 1.70 2.87 5.03
N VAL A 7 1.98 1.65 4.56
CA VAL A 7 3.19 0.90 4.92
C VAL A 7 4.25 0.91 3.82
N THR A 8 3.87 1.26 2.59
CA THR A 8 4.81 1.50 1.50
C THR A 8 4.52 2.83 0.85
N ASN A 9 5.43 3.77 1.03
CA ASN A 9 5.42 5.04 0.32
C ASN A 9 6.59 5.07 -0.67
N GLY A 10 6.32 5.45 -1.92
CA GLY A 10 7.33 5.47 -2.99
C GLY A 10 8.47 6.47 -2.77
N ALA A 11 8.27 7.47 -1.92
CA ALA A 11 9.27 8.47 -1.55
C ALA A 11 10.08 8.10 -0.29
N ASN A 12 9.67 7.07 0.44
CA ASN A 12 10.35 6.63 1.67
C ASN A 12 11.46 5.61 1.41
N SER A 13 12.35 5.46 2.40
CA SER A 13 13.34 4.38 2.41
C SER A 13 12.70 3.02 2.72
N GLU A 14 13.34 1.94 2.28
CA GLU A 14 12.89 0.57 2.58
C GLU A 14 12.76 0.32 4.10
N LYS A 15 13.68 0.88 4.89
CA LYS A 15 13.66 0.75 6.35
C LYS A 15 12.43 1.40 6.99
N GLU A 16 12.03 2.58 6.51
CA GLU A 16 10.84 3.28 7.01
C GLU A 16 9.56 2.50 6.64
N ASN A 17 9.50 1.98 5.42
CA ASN A 17 8.37 1.16 4.96
C ASN A 17 8.27 -0.15 5.75
N SER A 18 9.38 -0.87 5.97
CA SER A 18 9.42 -2.08 6.80
C SER A 18 8.99 -1.82 8.24
N PHE A 19 9.48 -0.74 8.85
CA PHE A 19 9.08 -0.36 10.21
C PHE A 19 7.58 -0.07 10.30
N THR A 20 7.02 0.62 9.31
CA THR A 20 5.59 0.94 9.29
C THR A 20 4.72 -0.31 9.09
N LEU A 21 5.20 -1.28 8.30
CA LEU A 21 4.56 -2.59 8.18
C LEU A 21 4.56 -3.37 9.51
N GLU A 22 5.68 -3.36 10.25
CA GLU A 22 5.74 -3.97 11.58
C GLU A 22 4.71 -3.35 12.55
N ILE A 23 4.55 -2.02 12.51
CA ILE A 23 3.55 -1.31 13.31
C ILE A 23 2.12 -1.70 12.90
N ALA A 24 1.82 -1.73 11.60
CA ALA A 24 0.50 -2.14 11.10
C ALA A 24 0.15 -3.57 11.52
N ASN A 25 1.11 -4.48 11.44
CA ASN A 25 0.97 -5.87 11.90
C ASN A 25 0.76 -5.95 13.42
N HIS A 26 1.55 -5.22 14.21
CA HIS A 26 1.43 -5.21 15.67
C HIS A 26 0.06 -4.68 16.14
N LEU A 27 -0.48 -3.66 15.45
CA LEU A 27 -1.78 -3.07 15.75
C LEU A 27 -2.95 -3.81 15.11
N ASN A 28 -2.70 -4.82 14.25
CA ASN A 28 -3.70 -5.52 13.45
C ASN A 28 -4.57 -4.54 12.61
N ILE A 29 -3.93 -3.53 12.03
CA ILE A 29 -4.55 -2.51 11.19
C ILE A 29 -4.20 -2.81 9.71
N PRO A 30 -5.18 -2.77 8.79
CA PRO A 30 -4.95 -2.93 7.35
C PRO A 30 -3.89 -1.99 6.79
N ALA A 31 -3.17 -2.48 5.79
CA ALA A 31 -2.03 -1.79 5.21
C ALA A 31 -2.33 -1.29 3.79
N THR A 32 -1.95 -0.04 3.49
CA THR A 32 -2.04 0.57 2.15
C THR A 32 -0.66 0.94 1.63
N GLY A 33 -0.59 1.25 0.34
CA GLY A 33 0.59 1.81 -0.31
C GLY A 33 0.26 2.97 -1.23
N GLY A 34 1.18 3.92 -1.36
CA GLY A 34 1.02 5.13 -2.16
C GLY A 34 2.35 5.62 -2.73
N SER A 35 2.34 6.13 -3.97
CA SER A 35 3.59 6.45 -4.66
C SER A 35 4.26 7.75 -4.21
N ASP A 36 3.47 8.69 -3.67
CA ASP A 36 3.86 10.07 -3.35
C ASP A 36 4.76 10.74 -4.42
N SER A 37 4.38 10.51 -5.67
CA SER A 37 5.24 10.79 -6.80
C SER A 37 5.28 12.27 -7.14
N HIS A 38 6.50 12.82 -7.12
CA HIS A 38 6.82 14.15 -7.66
C HIS A 38 7.60 14.06 -8.99
N SER A 39 7.71 12.86 -9.57
CA SER A 39 8.33 12.58 -10.86
C SER A 39 7.63 11.42 -11.57
N ILE A 40 7.79 11.32 -12.90
CA ILE A 40 7.20 10.24 -13.70
C ILE A 40 7.73 8.88 -13.27
N GLN A 41 9.01 8.79 -12.90
CA GLN A 41 9.66 7.54 -12.48
C GLN A 41 9.11 6.98 -11.16
N GLY A 42 8.55 7.84 -10.31
CA GLY A 42 7.92 7.43 -9.05
C GLY A 42 6.53 6.80 -9.23
N ILE A 43 5.82 7.15 -10.31
CA ILE A 43 4.42 6.74 -10.51
C ILE A 43 4.34 5.22 -10.58
N GLY A 44 3.58 4.61 -9.67
CA GLY A 44 3.44 3.15 -9.60
C GLY A 44 4.61 2.44 -8.89
N ARG A 45 5.52 3.17 -8.24
CA ARG A 45 6.53 2.55 -7.38
C ARG A 45 5.88 1.82 -6.20
N SER A 46 4.91 2.46 -5.55
CA SER A 46 4.11 1.94 -4.44
C SER A 46 2.63 2.26 -4.67
N PHE A 47 1.73 1.34 -4.35
CA PHE A 47 0.30 1.46 -4.60
C PHE A 47 -0.52 0.48 -3.74
N THR A 48 -1.84 0.63 -3.78
CA THR A 48 -2.80 -0.28 -3.12
C THR A 48 -3.55 -1.06 -4.19
N ILE A 49 -3.61 -2.39 -4.05
CA ILE A 49 -4.44 -3.25 -4.90
C ILE A 49 -5.72 -3.56 -4.14
N PHE A 50 -6.86 -3.30 -4.78
CA PHE A 50 -8.20 -3.66 -4.30
C PHE A 50 -8.63 -4.98 -4.93
N GLU A 51 -9.43 -5.79 -4.23
CA GLU A 51 -9.95 -7.05 -4.76
C GLU A 51 -10.98 -6.84 -5.88
N ASN A 52 -11.70 -5.71 -5.83
CA ASN A 52 -12.70 -5.33 -6.82
C ASN A 52 -12.33 -4.01 -7.52
N ASP A 53 -12.95 -3.77 -8.68
CA ASP A 53 -12.82 -2.50 -9.41
C ASP A 53 -13.36 -1.33 -8.58
N ILE A 54 -12.71 -0.17 -8.68
CA ILE A 54 -13.07 1.07 -7.99
C ILE A 54 -13.54 2.11 -9.02
N PRO A 55 -14.79 2.04 -9.51
CA PRO A 55 -15.30 3.00 -10.49
C PRO A 55 -15.60 4.37 -9.87
N ASP A 56 -15.81 4.43 -8.55
CA ASP A 56 -16.22 5.61 -7.82
C ASP A 56 -15.70 5.61 -6.37
N ARG A 57 -15.97 6.73 -5.68
CA ARG A 57 -15.54 6.96 -4.31
C ARG A 57 -16.26 6.06 -3.32
N GLU A 58 -17.53 5.78 -3.55
CA GLU A 58 -18.36 4.96 -2.67
C GLU A 58 -17.80 3.54 -2.60
N THR A 59 -17.48 2.95 -3.75
CA THR A 59 -16.85 1.62 -3.87
C THR A 59 -15.47 1.59 -3.20
N LEU A 60 -14.67 2.67 -3.34
CA LEU A 60 -13.39 2.80 -2.64
C LEU A 60 -13.56 2.70 -1.11
N ILE A 61 -14.53 3.43 -0.56
CA ILE A 61 -14.80 3.44 0.88
C ILE A 61 -15.30 2.06 1.33
N GLU A 62 -16.14 1.39 0.54
CA GLU A 62 -16.64 0.05 0.84
C GLU A 62 -15.51 -0.99 0.89
N GLU A 63 -14.60 -0.99 -0.08
CA GLU A 63 -13.44 -1.89 -0.07
C GLU A 63 -12.50 -1.62 1.11
N ILE A 64 -12.26 -0.34 1.46
CA ILE A 64 -11.46 0.04 2.62
C ILE A 64 -12.08 -0.49 3.91
N LYS A 65 -13.37 -0.24 4.13
CA LYS A 65 -14.10 -0.72 5.33
C LYS A 65 -14.14 -2.24 5.40
N ALA A 66 -14.24 -2.90 4.26
CA ALA A 66 -14.24 -4.36 4.16
C ALA A 66 -12.84 -4.99 4.26
N LYS A 67 -11.77 -4.18 4.29
CA LYS A 67 -10.37 -4.64 4.35
C LYS A 67 -9.97 -5.51 3.14
N ARG A 68 -10.59 -5.29 1.98
CA ARG A 68 -10.37 -6.04 0.73
C ARG A 68 -9.30 -5.39 -0.15
N PHE A 69 -8.11 -5.23 0.42
CA PHE A 69 -6.99 -4.60 -0.26
C PHE A 69 -5.66 -4.98 0.37
N TYR A 70 -4.57 -4.69 -0.34
CA TYR A 70 -3.22 -4.86 0.17
C TYR A 70 -2.21 -3.91 -0.48
N PRO A 71 -1.10 -3.58 0.21
CA PRO A 71 -0.04 -2.74 -0.33
C PRO A 71 0.80 -3.52 -1.34
N ALA A 72 1.25 -2.85 -2.40
CA ALA A 72 2.07 -3.44 -3.46
C ALA A 72 3.09 -2.44 -4.00
N GLU A 73 4.11 -2.95 -4.67
CA GLU A 73 5.17 -2.18 -5.30
C GLU A 73 5.48 -2.69 -6.71
N GLY A 74 6.21 -1.88 -7.49
CA GLY A 74 6.90 -2.33 -8.71
C GLY A 74 6.10 -2.24 -10.01
N LEU A 75 4.97 -1.53 -10.04
CA LEU A 75 4.23 -1.28 -11.28
C LEU A 75 5.06 -0.44 -12.26
N ASN A 76 5.82 0.54 -11.75
CA ASN A 76 6.71 1.41 -12.53
C ASN A 76 7.82 0.67 -13.29
N ILE A 77 8.14 -0.56 -12.89
CA ILE A 77 9.16 -1.42 -13.51
C ILE A 77 8.58 -2.73 -14.08
N GLY A 78 7.25 -2.86 -14.12
CA GLY A 78 6.56 -4.06 -14.62
C GLY A 78 6.75 -5.31 -13.77
N LYS A 79 7.09 -5.16 -12.48
CA LYS A 79 7.29 -6.26 -11.51
C LYS A 79 6.41 -6.07 -10.29
N VAL A 80 5.10 -6.17 -10.49
CA VAL A 80 4.13 -6.02 -9.42
C VAL A 80 4.33 -7.11 -8.37
N GLN A 81 4.53 -6.69 -7.11
CA GLN A 81 4.66 -7.57 -5.97
C GLN A 81 3.88 -7.01 -4.77
N LYS A 82 3.26 -7.90 -3.99
CA LYS A 82 2.69 -7.52 -2.70
C LYS A 82 3.81 -7.06 -1.76
N PHE A 83 3.61 -5.93 -1.10
CA PHE A 83 4.54 -5.43 -0.09
C PHE A 83 4.32 -6.19 1.21
N GLN A 84 5.34 -6.93 1.62
CA GLN A 84 5.35 -7.76 2.82
C GLN A 84 6.79 -7.91 3.30
N ASN A 85 7.00 -8.13 4.59
CA ASN A 85 8.32 -8.53 5.06
C ASN A 85 8.63 -9.89 4.45
N THR A 86 9.69 -9.97 3.65
CA THR A 86 10.34 -11.25 3.38
C THR A 86 11.02 -11.66 4.67
N ASP A 87 10.55 -12.76 5.27
CA ASP A 87 11.21 -13.41 6.39
C ASP A 87 12.72 -13.57 6.09
N PHE A 88 13.56 -13.23 7.07
CA PHE A 88 14.98 -13.56 7.06
C PHE A 88 15.20 -15.06 7.23
#